data_AF-A0A1I0SKN0-F1
#
_entry.id   AF-A0A1I0SKN0-F1
#
_cell.length_a   1.000
_cell.length_b   1.000
_cell.length_c   1.000
_cell.angle_alpha   90.00
_cell.angle_beta   90.00
_cell.angle_gamma   90.00
#
_symmetry.space_group_name_H-M   'P 1'
#
loop_
_entity.id
_entity.type
_entity.pdbx_description
1 polymer ?
#
loop_
_entity_poly.entity_id
_entity_poly.type
_entity_poly.pdbx_seq_one_letter_code
_entity_poly.pdbx_strand_id
1 'polypeptide(L)'
;MTPCTVDHGDLLPPGWTYLDREQVDEAWSRFRAAFGALRPGLHADAWPAITEPAPSVTFDLRFDATAVPAIWAARMEAINAETVRCLLGIADPSEVVVLDWQHPGYRLDLSEHASAPDAVWGVPVYPDGDYYTFVLPDFSEGTFGHPWEQSLCVFGPRLVGTLAVTLSTWLPVLRVDGRTQQDNPLLVDDPPPVRRPARRFFEGFTEAGPHFAHRMRQRGDAGCSDASGA
;
A
#
# COMPACT_ATOMS: atom_id res chain seq x y z
N MET A 1 4.42 34.40 -22.28
CA MET A 1 4.58 32.99 -22.66
C MET A 1 4.99 32.23 -21.41
N THR A 2 4.01 31.61 -20.76
CA THR A 2 4.22 30.74 -19.58
C THR A 2 4.83 29.42 -20.08
N PRO A 3 5.81 28.82 -19.39
CA PRO A 3 6.36 27.54 -19.82
C PRO A 3 5.25 26.49 -19.69
N CYS A 4 4.87 25.86 -20.81
CA CYS A 4 4.11 24.62 -20.77
C CYS A 4 4.99 23.59 -20.05
N THR A 5 4.58 23.16 -18.87
CA THR A 5 5.10 21.93 -18.27
C THR A 5 4.71 20.82 -19.23
N VAL A 6 5.70 20.30 -19.95
CA VAL A 6 5.53 19.11 -20.79
C VAL A 6 5.36 17.93 -19.86
N ASP A 7 4.15 17.38 -19.84
CA ASP A 7 3.85 16.07 -19.28
C ASP A 7 4.64 15.03 -20.09
N HIS A 8 5.65 14.41 -19.48
CA HIS A 8 6.40 13.30 -20.08
C HIS A 8 5.62 12.00 -19.86
N GLY A 9 4.33 12.02 -20.21
CA GLY A 9 3.37 10.96 -19.92
C GLY A 9 3.76 9.65 -20.56
N ASP A 10 4.42 8.79 -19.77
CA ASP A 10 4.30 7.35 -19.99
C ASP A 10 2.81 7.01 -19.96
N LEU A 11 2.35 6.21 -20.92
CA LEU A 11 0.95 5.77 -20.97
C LEU A 11 0.64 5.03 -19.66
N LEU A 12 -0.38 5.49 -18.93
CA LEU A 12 -0.85 4.79 -17.75
C LEU A 12 -1.40 3.41 -18.14
N PRO A 13 -1.34 2.43 -17.22
CA PRO A 13 -1.92 1.11 -17.46
C PRO A 13 -3.44 1.19 -17.75
N PRO A 14 -4.03 0.19 -18.40
CA PRO A 14 -5.47 0.13 -18.63
C PRO A 14 -6.30 0.35 -17.36
N GLY A 15 -7.34 1.17 -17.47
CA GLY A 15 -8.19 1.60 -16.36
C GLY A 15 -7.63 2.74 -15.50
N TRP A 16 -6.38 3.16 -15.68
CA TRP A 16 -5.78 4.26 -14.89
C TRP A 16 -5.81 5.57 -15.66
N THR A 17 -6.30 6.62 -14.99
CA THR A 17 -6.28 7.99 -15.50
C THR A 17 -5.78 8.95 -14.43
N TYR A 18 -5.05 9.99 -14.81
CA TYR A 18 -4.68 11.04 -13.88
C TYR A 18 -5.90 11.83 -13.45
N LEU A 19 -5.95 12.20 -12.17
CA LEU A 19 -6.79 13.29 -11.72
C LEU A 19 -6.13 14.61 -12.15
N ASP A 20 -6.93 15.52 -12.69
CA ASP A 20 -6.48 16.89 -12.90
C ASP A 20 -6.30 17.62 -11.56
N ARG A 21 -5.77 18.84 -11.61
CA ARG A 21 -5.47 19.62 -10.41
C ARG A 21 -6.71 19.90 -9.55
N GLU A 22 -7.85 20.22 -10.16
CA GLU A 22 -9.07 20.52 -9.42
C GLU A 22 -9.60 19.26 -8.72
N GLN A 23 -9.56 18.13 -9.44
CA GLN A 23 -9.93 16.82 -8.91
C GLN A 23 -9.01 16.37 -7.76
N VAL A 24 -7.69 16.62 -7.86
CA VAL A 24 -6.73 16.34 -6.78
C VAL A 24 -7.03 17.21 -5.55
N ASP A 25 -7.25 18.51 -5.73
CA ASP A 25 -7.55 19.43 -4.63
C ASP A 25 -8.87 19.07 -3.93
N GLU A 26 -9.88 18.67 -4.70
CA GLU A 26 -11.15 18.17 -4.19
C GLU A 26 -10.96 16.85 -3.42
N ALA A 27 -10.28 15.87 -4.02
CA ALA A 27 -10.08 14.57 -3.41
C ALA A 27 -9.31 14.66 -2.08
N TRP A 28 -8.25 15.49 -2.01
CA TRP A 28 -7.55 15.74 -0.75
C TRP A 28 -8.40 16.52 0.27
N SER A 29 -9.34 17.35 -0.17
CA SER A 29 -10.28 18.03 0.73
C SER A 29 -11.28 17.05 1.33
N ARG A 30 -11.81 16.12 0.53
CA ARG A 30 -12.67 15.02 0.99
C ARG A 30 -11.90 14.07 1.91
N PHE A 31 -10.67 13.71 1.57
CA PHE A 31 -9.78 12.93 2.42
C PHE A 31 -9.65 13.55 3.81
N ARG A 32 -9.33 14.85 3.88
CA ARG A 32 -9.18 15.56 5.16
C ARG A 32 -10.47 15.61 5.97
N ALA A 33 -11.62 15.71 5.30
CA ALA A 33 -12.91 15.69 5.95
C ALA A 33 -13.25 14.29 6.52
N ALA A 34 -12.91 13.22 5.78
CA ALA A 34 -13.20 11.85 6.18
C ALA A 34 -12.24 11.31 7.26
N PHE A 35 -10.96 11.64 7.17
CA PHE A 35 -9.90 10.98 7.95
C PHE A 35 -9.04 11.95 8.80
N GLY A 36 -9.36 13.25 8.77
CA GLY A 36 -8.54 14.29 9.37
C GLY A 36 -7.30 14.63 8.55
N ALA A 37 -6.48 15.55 9.06
CA ALA A 37 -5.21 15.88 8.43
C ALA A 37 -4.28 14.66 8.45
N LEU A 38 -3.68 14.33 7.30
CA LEU A 38 -2.65 13.30 7.22
C LEU A 38 -1.46 13.70 8.10
N ARG A 39 -1.05 12.81 9.00
CA ARG A 39 0.09 12.96 9.92
C ARG A 39 1.22 12.04 9.46
N PRO A 40 2.03 12.43 8.47
CA PRO A 40 3.14 11.60 8.01
C PRO A 40 4.17 11.44 9.14
N GLY A 41 4.74 10.24 9.28
CA GLY A 41 5.64 9.95 10.40
C GLY A 41 6.47 8.69 10.22
N LEU A 42 7.77 8.82 10.45
CA LEU A 42 8.73 7.71 10.39
C LEU A 42 8.75 6.85 11.67
N HIS A 43 8.16 7.36 12.76
CA HIS A 43 8.31 6.83 14.10
C HIS A 43 6.95 6.56 14.75
N ALA A 44 6.93 5.59 15.67
CA ALA A 44 5.71 5.05 16.26
C ALA A 44 4.90 6.05 17.08
N ASP A 45 5.52 7.13 17.58
CA ASP A 45 4.87 8.22 18.29
C ASP A 45 3.98 9.11 17.38
N ALA A 46 4.18 9.03 16.07
CA ALA A 46 3.38 9.74 15.06
C ALA A 46 2.27 8.86 14.43
N TRP A 47 2.21 7.58 14.78
CA TRP A 47 1.21 6.65 14.21
C TRP A 47 -0.07 6.62 15.08
N PRO A 48 -1.26 6.46 14.48
CA PRO A 48 -1.54 6.29 13.05
C PRO A 48 -1.54 7.61 12.27
N ALA A 49 -1.24 7.55 10.98
CA ALA A 49 -1.18 8.74 10.10
C ALA A 49 -2.56 9.35 9.80
N ILE A 50 -3.65 8.61 9.99
CA ILE A 50 -5.02 9.08 9.82
C ILE A 50 -5.85 8.86 11.07
N THR A 51 -7.00 9.53 11.15
CA THR A 51 -8.09 9.11 12.03
C THR A 51 -8.79 7.94 11.34
N GLU A 52 -8.50 6.71 11.78
CA GLU A 52 -9.11 5.52 11.22
C GLU A 52 -10.64 5.58 11.39
N PRO A 53 -11.42 5.46 10.30
CA PRO A 53 -12.88 5.51 10.35
C PRO A 53 -13.45 4.25 11.02
N ALA A 54 -14.73 4.27 11.37
CA ALA A 54 -15.46 3.09 11.86
C ALA A 54 -16.60 2.75 10.88
N PRO A 55 -16.71 1.49 10.39
CA PRO A 55 -15.88 0.35 10.75
C PRO A 55 -14.53 0.32 10.02
N SER A 56 -13.46 -0.12 10.71
CA SER A 56 -12.16 -0.42 10.10
C SER A 56 -11.40 -1.54 10.81
N VAL A 57 -10.50 -2.18 10.06
CA VAL A 57 -9.51 -3.14 10.56
C VAL A 57 -8.15 -2.80 9.95
N THR A 58 -7.15 -2.63 10.80
CA THR A 58 -5.78 -2.32 10.38
C THR A 58 -4.87 -3.51 10.60
N PHE A 59 -4.20 -3.95 9.53
CA PHE A 59 -3.35 -5.13 9.51
C PHE A 59 -1.87 -4.79 9.65
N ASP A 60 -1.12 -5.70 10.28
CA ASP A 60 0.33 -5.66 10.36
C ASP A 60 0.95 -6.28 9.10
N LEU A 61 1.65 -5.45 8.32
CA LEU A 61 2.38 -5.89 7.14
C LEU A 61 3.86 -6.12 7.40
N ARG A 62 4.36 -5.88 8.62
CA ARG A 62 5.76 -6.14 8.98
C ARG A 62 6.10 -7.58 8.64
N PHE A 63 7.19 -7.73 7.92
CA PHE A 63 7.68 -9.02 7.47
C PHE A 63 9.19 -8.98 7.45
N ASP A 64 9.81 -10.03 7.98
CA ASP A 64 11.24 -10.22 7.81
C ASP A 64 11.54 -10.67 6.38
N ALA A 65 11.63 -9.71 5.46
CA ALA A 65 11.93 -9.95 4.05
C ALA A 65 13.31 -10.56 3.83
N THR A 66 14.20 -10.52 4.84
CA THR A 66 15.53 -11.15 4.75
C THR A 66 15.47 -12.68 4.78
N ALA A 67 14.34 -13.25 5.22
CA ALA A 67 14.14 -14.69 5.22
C ALA A 67 14.00 -15.25 3.79
N VAL A 68 13.10 -14.69 2.96
CA VAL A 68 12.88 -15.08 1.54
C VAL A 68 12.19 -13.95 0.76
N PRO A 69 12.87 -13.25 -0.19
CA PRO A 69 12.25 -12.17 -0.99
C PRO A 69 11.00 -12.57 -1.77
N ALA A 70 10.93 -13.81 -2.25
CA ALA A 70 9.77 -14.32 -2.99
C ALA A 70 8.49 -14.38 -2.14
N ILE A 71 8.61 -14.60 -0.82
CA ILE A 71 7.45 -14.60 0.08
C ILE A 71 6.89 -13.17 0.22
N TRP A 72 7.77 -12.17 0.31
CA TRP A 72 7.34 -10.78 0.37
C TRP A 72 6.59 -10.37 -0.91
N ALA A 73 7.14 -10.69 -2.09
CA ALA A 73 6.48 -10.43 -3.36
C ALA A 73 5.10 -11.11 -3.47
N ALA A 74 5.02 -12.39 -3.07
CA ALA A 74 3.75 -13.13 -3.07
C ALA A 74 2.71 -12.52 -2.10
N ARG A 75 3.13 -12.01 -0.94
CA ARG A 75 2.24 -11.31 0.00
C ARG A 75 1.70 -10.01 -0.58
N MET A 76 2.56 -9.21 -1.23
CA MET A 76 2.14 -7.97 -1.89
C MET A 76 1.12 -8.25 -2.99
N GLU A 77 1.41 -9.21 -3.86
CA GLU A 77 0.53 -9.60 -4.97
C GLU A 77 -0.82 -10.11 -4.45
N ALA A 78 -0.82 -10.93 -3.38
CA ALA A 78 -2.04 -11.40 -2.75
C ALA A 78 -2.90 -10.27 -2.18
N ILE A 79 -2.30 -9.27 -1.52
CA ILE A 79 -3.02 -8.10 -0.99
C ILE A 79 -3.61 -7.26 -2.13
N ASN A 80 -2.79 -6.98 -3.14
CA ASN A 80 -3.20 -6.18 -4.30
C ASN A 80 -4.36 -6.87 -5.04
N ALA A 81 -4.22 -8.16 -5.37
CA ALA A 81 -5.24 -8.93 -6.09
C ALA A 81 -6.55 -9.06 -5.30
N GLU A 82 -6.47 -9.36 -4.00
CA GLU A 82 -7.66 -9.48 -3.16
C GLU A 82 -8.38 -8.15 -2.98
N THR A 83 -7.64 -7.04 -2.92
CA THR A 83 -8.23 -5.70 -2.85
C THR A 83 -9.03 -5.37 -4.10
N VAL A 84 -8.50 -5.65 -5.30
CA VAL A 84 -9.26 -5.48 -6.57
C VAL A 84 -10.51 -6.33 -6.56
N ARG A 85 -10.38 -7.62 -6.22
CA ARG A 85 -11.49 -8.57 -6.20
C ARG A 85 -12.63 -8.09 -5.29
N CYS A 86 -12.30 -7.58 -4.12
CA CYS A 86 -13.29 -7.08 -3.16
C CYS A 86 -13.89 -5.74 -3.59
N LEU A 87 -13.09 -4.79 -4.07
CA LEU A 87 -13.58 -3.50 -4.56
C LEU A 87 -14.51 -3.66 -5.75
N LEU A 88 -14.20 -4.53 -6.71
CA LEU A 88 -15.09 -4.87 -7.83
C LEU A 88 -16.47 -5.38 -7.36
N GLY A 89 -16.52 -6.05 -6.22
CA GLY A 89 -17.76 -6.56 -5.65
C GLY A 89 -18.66 -5.48 -5.01
N ILE A 90 -18.14 -4.26 -4.78
CA ILE A 90 -18.84 -3.22 -4.03
C ILE A 90 -18.89 -1.85 -4.72
N ALA A 91 -17.99 -1.58 -5.65
CA ALA A 91 -17.91 -0.32 -6.38
C ALA A 91 -19.02 -0.28 -7.44
N ASP A 92 -19.89 0.71 -7.34
CA ASP A 92 -20.91 1.01 -8.35
C ASP A 92 -20.99 2.54 -8.57
N PRO A 93 -20.46 3.07 -9.70
CA PRO A 93 -19.74 2.36 -10.76
C PRO A 93 -18.41 1.75 -10.27
N SER A 94 -17.73 0.94 -11.10
CA SER A 94 -16.45 0.25 -10.79
C SER A 94 -15.24 1.17 -10.63
N GLU A 95 -15.46 2.39 -10.15
CA GLU A 95 -14.48 3.46 -10.06
C GLU A 95 -13.91 3.58 -8.63
N VAL A 96 -12.61 3.82 -8.56
CA VAL A 96 -11.88 4.10 -7.33
C VAL A 96 -11.01 5.34 -7.53
N VAL A 97 -11.02 6.22 -6.54
CA VAL A 97 -10.06 7.32 -6.44
C VAL A 97 -8.83 6.81 -5.71
N VAL A 98 -7.65 7.02 -6.29
CA VAL A 98 -6.37 6.61 -5.72
C VAL A 98 -5.55 7.87 -5.42
N LEU A 99 -5.17 8.04 -4.17
CA LEU A 99 -4.30 9.13 -3.73
C LEU A 99 -2.93 8.58 -3.37
N ASP A 100 -1.91 9.24 -3.92
CA ASP A 100 -0.50 9.00 -3.63
C ASP A 100 0.08 10.28 -3.02
N TRP A 101 0.59 10.17 -1.80
CA TRP A 101 0.98 11.36 -1.04
C TRP A 101 2.21 12.04 -1.66
N GLN A 102 2.07 13.32 -2.00
CA GLN A 102 3.07 14.15 -2.72
C GLN A 102 3.24 13.80 -4.21
N HIS A 103 2.42 12.90 -4.74
CA HIS A 103 2.44 12.44 -6.13
C HIS A 103 1.09 12.74 -6.82
N PRO A 104 0.98 12.48 -8.15
CA PRO A 104 -0.31 12.61 -8.85
C PRO A 104 -1.39 11.74 -8.20
N GLY A 105 -2.64 12.21 -8.24
CA GLY A 105 -3.79 11.39 -7.93
C GLY A 105 -4.30 10.66 -9.17
N TYR A 106 -5.03 9.57 -8.98
CA TYR A 106 -5.56 8.77 -10.07
C TYR A 106 -7.04 8.44 -9.88
N ARG A 107 -7.69 8.16 -11.00
CA ARG A 107 -8.96 7.44 -11.07
C ARG A 107 -8.69 6.09 -11.72
N LEU A 108 -9.19 5.04 -11.07
CA LEU A 108 -9.05 3.66 -11.48
C LEU A 108 -10.42 3.09 -11.83
N ASP A 109 -10.62 2.72 -13.10
CA ASP A 109 -11.71 1.82 -13.50
C ASP A 109 -11.27 0.37 -13.26
N LEU A 110 -11.82 -0.24 -12.23
CA LEU A 110 -11.52 -1.61 -11.83
C LEU A 110 -11.96 -2.63 -12.89
N SER A 111 -13.04 -2.35 -13.64
CA SER A 111 -13.54 -3.28 -14.64
C SER A 111 -12.58 -3.35 -15.83
N GLU A 112 -12.10 -2.19 -16.27
CA GLU A 112 -11.09 -2.11 -17.33
C GLU A 112 -9.76 -2.72 -16.87
N HIS A 113 -9.31 -2.36 -15.66
CA HIS A 113 -8.09 -2.89 -15.07
C HIS A 113 -8.13 -4.43 -14.95
N ALA A 114 -9.22 -4.99 -14.44
CA ALA A 114 -9.34 -6.44 -14.26
C ALA A 114 -9.56 -7.22 -15.57
N SER A 115 -9.99 -6.55 -16.65
CA SER A 115 -10.17 -7.18 -17.97
C SER A 115 -8.89 -7.18 -18.81
N ALA A 116 -7.85 -6.43 -18.41
CA ALA A 116 -6.60 -6.35 -19.13
C ALA A 116 -5.72 -7.59 -18.88
N PRO A 117 -5.27 -8.30 -19.94
CA PRO A 117 -4.54 -9.57 -19.81
C PRO A 117 -3.16 -9.48 -19.16
N ASP A 118 -2.61 -8.26 -19.00
CA ASP A 118 -1.34 -7.96 -18.34
C ASP A 118 -1.45 -6.68 -17.51
N ALA A 119 -2.54 -6.54 -16.75
CA ALA A 119 -2.80 -5.35 -15.96
C ALA A 119 -1.63 -5.02 -15.02
N VAL A 120 -0.95 -3.91 -15.28
CA VAL A 120 0.10 -3.38 -14.39
C VAL A 120 -0.52 -2.37 -13.45
N TRP A 121 -0.03 -2.33 -12.21
CA TRP A 121 -0.46 -1.35 -11.23
C TRP A 121 0.18 0.02 -11.52
N GLY A 122 -0.64 1.09 -11.53
CA GLY A 122 -0.12 2.46 -11.52
C GLY A 122 0.61 2.77 -10.21
N VAL A 123 -0.05 2.44 -9.08
CA VAL A 123 0.53 2.35 -7.73
C VAL A 123 -0.03 1.13 -7.01
N PRO A 124 0.72 0.44 -6.13
CA PRO A 124 0.23 -0.74 -5.42
C PRO A 124 -0.71 -0.36 -4.25
N VAL A 125 -1.54 -1.31 -3.79
CA VAL A 125 -2.28 -1.17 -2.53
C VAL A 125 -1.35 -1.39 -1.34
N TYR A 126 -0.42 -2.32 -1.46
CA TYR A 126 0.64 -2.52 -0.47
C TYR A 126 1.54 -1.27 -0.41
N PRO A 127 1.71 -0.63 0.76
CA PRO A 127 2.56 0.55 0.89
C PRO A 127 4.05 0.17 0.85
N ASP A 128 4.70 0.39 -0.29
CA ASP A 128 6.11 0.05 -0.55
C ASP A 128 7.08 1.25 -0.47
N GLY A 129 6.58 2.41 -0.07
CA GLY A 129 7.39 3.62 0.09
C GLY A 129 6.58 4.87 0.40
N ASP A 130 5.36 4.95 -0.13
CA ASP A 130 4.46 6.10 0.02
C ASP A 130 3.14 5.75 0.70
N TYR A 131 2.37 6.80 1.05
CA TYR A 131 1.02 6.66 1.58
C TYR A 131 0.02 6.54 0.43
N TYR A 132 -0.37 5.30 0.12
CA TYR A 132 -1.41 5.03 -0.86
C TYR A 132 -2.78 4.94 -0.20
N THR A 133 -3.77 5.60 -0.81
CA THR A 133 -5.18 5.53 -0.39
C THR A 133 -6.02 5.12 -1.58
N PHE A 134 -6.74 4.00 -1.48
CA PHE A 134 -7.74 3.58 -2.47
C PHE A 134 -9.11 3.79 -1.86
N VAL A 135 -9.95 4.61 -2.47
CA VAL A 135 -11.27 4.95 -1.92
C VAL A 135 -12.34 4.95 -2.99
N LEU A 136 -13.55 4.54 -2.61
CA LEU A 136 -14.73 4.83 -3.43
C LEU A 136 -14.89 6.36 -3.59
N PRO A 137 -15.54 6.86 -4.66
CA PRO A 137 -15.63 8.30 -4.93
C PRO A 137 -16.28 9.14 -3.81
N ASP A 138 -17.08 8.51 -2.95
CA ASP A 138 -17.73 9.11 -1.79
C ASP A 138 -16.91 9.01 -0.48
N PHE A 139 -15.72 8.41 -0.53
CA PHE A 139 -14.80 8.20 0.59
C PHE A 139 -15.37 7.32 1.72
N SER A 140 -16.46 6.59 1.46
CA SER A 140 -17.12 5.77 2.47
C SER A 140 -16.37 4.47 2.78
N GLU A 141 -15.69 3.90 1.78
CA GLU A 141 -14.97 2.64 1.87
C GLU A 141 -13.66 2.71 1.10
N GLY A 142 -12.67 1.97 1.59
CA GLY A 142 -11.36 1.97 0.97
C GLY A 142 -10.28 1.29 1.80
N THR A 143 -9.04 1.58 1.39
CA THR A 143 -7.83 1.21 2.10
C THR A 143 -6.91 2.41 2.28
N PHE A 144 -6.10 2.39 3.33
CA PHE A 144 -5.04 3.35 3.59
C PHE A 144 -3.77 2.58 3.98
N GLY A 145 -2.72 2.70 3.17
CA GLY A 145 -1.41 2.11 3.40
C GLY A 145 -0.47 3.06 4.12
N HIS A 146 0.18 2.58 5.19
CA HIS A 146 1.21 3.33 5.91
C HIS A 146 2.58 2.65 5.72
N PRO A 147 3.54 3.26 5.00
CA PRO A 147 4.78 2.58 4.65
C PRO A 147 5.73 2.40 5.84
N TRP A 148 5.81 3.37 6.77
CA TRP A 148 6.69 3.24 7.95
C TRP A 148 6.11 2.40 9.10
N GLU A 149 4.81 2.49 9.38
CA GLU A 149 4.14 1.55 10.30
C GLU A 149 4.08 0.14 9.70
N GLN A 150 4.22 0.05 8.37
CA GLN A 150 4.01 -1.15 7.59
C GLN A 150 2.64 -1.73 7.90
N SER A 151 1.59 -0.93 7.68
CA SER A 151 0.22 -1.29 7.97
C SER A 151 -0.70 -1.00 6.80
N LEU A 152 -1.82 -1.72 6.75
CA LEU A 152 -2.91 -1.49 5.82
C LEU A 152 -4.22 -1.40 6.61
N CYS A 153 -4.80 -0.21 6.66
CA CYS A 153 -6.14 0.01 7.18
C CYS A 153 -7.16 -0.29 6.08
N VAL A 154 -8.10 -1.20 6.34
CA VAL A 154 -9.25 -1.48 5.49
C VAL A 154 -10.49 -0.93 6.19
N PHE A 155 -11.28 -0.12 5.50
CA PHE A 155 -12.43 0.55 6.10
C PHE A 155 -13.68 0.55 5.23
N GLY A 156 -14.81 0.76 5.88
CA GLY A 156 -16.13 0.72 5.26
C GLY A 156 -16.81 -0.63 5.48
N PRO A 157 -18.12 -0.65 5.71
CA PRO A 157 -18.82 -1.85 6.16
C PRO A 157 -18.73 -3.03 5.18
N ARG A 158 -18.76 -2.79 3.86
CA ARG A 158 -18.72 -3.87 2.86
C ARG A 158 -17.29 -4.37 2.66
N LEU A 159 -16.28 -3.50 2.61
CA LEU A 159 -14.88 -3.94 2.57
C LEU A 159 -14.45 -4.64 3.85
N VAL A 160 -14.86 -4.15 5.02
CA VAL A 160 -14.59 -4.84 6.29
C VAL A 160 -15.26 -6.22 6.28
N GLY A 161 -16.48 -6.33 5.77
CA GLY A 161 -17.18 -7.61 5.63
C GLY A 161 -16.61 -8.56 4.58
N THR A 162 -15.65 -8.13 3.75
CA THR A 162 -15.08 -8.93 2.65
C THR A 162 -13.56 -8.99 2.72
N LEU A 163 -12.86 -7.92 2.32
CA LEU A 163 -11.41 -7.82 2.28
C LEU A 163 -10.80 -8.05 3.67
N ALA A 164 -11.30 -7.37 4.71
CA ALA A 164 -10.74 -7.53 6.05
C ALA A 164 -10.95 -8.95 6.59
N VAL A 165 -12.09 -9.60 6.27
CA VAL A 165 -12.32 -11.02 6.62
C VAL A 165 -11.27 -11.91 5.96
N THR A 166 -11.01 -11.76 4.66
CA THR A 166 -9.98 -12.56 3.97
C THR A 166 -8.60 -12.32 4.55
N LEU A 167 -8.19 -11.06 4.71
CA LEU A 167 -6.87 -10.69 5.21
C LEU A 167 -6.63 -11.19 6.64
N SER A 168 -7.67 -11.20 7.49
CA SER A 168 -7.58 -11.71 8.88
C SER A 168 -7.23 -13.20 8.98
N THR A 169 -7.34 -13.96 7.88
CA THR A 169 -6.96 -15.39 7.88
C THR A 169 -5.45 -15.61 7.88
N TRP A 170 -4.66 -14.59 7.52
CA TRP A 170 -3.20 -14.74 7.35
C TRP A 170 -2.37 -13.50 7.72
N LEU A 171 -3.00 -12.34 8.00
CA LEU A 171 -2.35 -11.14 8.52
C LEU A 171 -2.72 -10.90 9.99
N PRO A 172 -1.76 -10.53 10.85
CA PRO A 172 -2.06 -10.07 12.20
C PRO A 172 -2.87 -8.76 12.16
N VAL A 173 -3.80 -8.60 13.09
CA VAL A 173 -4.56 -7.35 13.28
C VAL A 173 -3.81 -6.45 14.28
N LEU A 174 -3.54 -5.21 13.89
CA LEU A 174 -2.99 -4.17 14.76
C LEU A 174 -4.09 -3.43 15.51
N ARG A 175 -5.14 -3.03 14.78
CA ARG A 175 -6.23 -2.20 15.31
C ARG A 175 -7.58 -2.55 14.70
N VAL A 176 -8.62 -2.27 15.46
CA VAL A 176 -10.02 -2.29 15.03
C VAL A 176 -10.64 -0.96 15.42
N ASP A 177 -11.25 -0.27 14.47
CA ASP A 177 -11.86 1.06 14.65
C ASP A 177 -10.91 2.06 15.34
N GLY A 178 -9.63 2.08 14.93
CA GLY A 178 -8.60 2.94 15.50
C GLY A 178 -8.09 2.56 16.89
N ARG A 179 -8.54 1.44 17.47
CA ARG A 179 -8.13 0.99 18.81
C ARG A 179 -7.22 -0.23 18.73
N THR A 180 -6.15 -0.25 19.53
CA THR A 180 -5.24 -1.41 19.56
C THR A 180 -5.89 -2.61 20.22
N GLN A 181 -5.50 -3.83 19.83
CA GLN A 181 -6.04 -5.04 20.44
C GLN A 181 -5.74 -5.16 21.95
N GLN A 182 -4.67 -4.50 22.45
CA GLN A 182 -4.36 -4.42 23.89
C GLN A 182 -5.35 -3.57 24.69
N ASP A 183 -6.12 -2.69 24.02
CA ASP A 183 -7.19 -1.91 24.63
C ASP A 183 -8.53 -2.67 24.68
N ASN A 184 -8.56 -3.94 24.23
CA ASN A 184 -9.72 -4.82 24.30
C ASN A 184 -9.65 -5.71 25.57
N PRO A 185 -10.46 -5.46 26.62
CA PRO A 185 -10.38 -6.19 27.88
C PRO A 185 -10.78 -7.67 27.81
N LEU A 186 -11.12 -8.20 26.63
CA LEU A 186 -11.54 -9.60 26.42
C LEU A 186 -10.46 -10.52 25.84
N LEU A 187 -9.23 -10.04 25.59
CA LEU A 187 -8.13 -10.85 25.02
C LEU A 187 -6.79 -10.69 25.74
N VAL A 188 -6.80 -10.45 27.06
CA VAL A 188 -5.58 -10.53 27.89
C VAL A 188 -5.30 -11.99 28.25
N ASP A 189 -4.95 -12.80 27.25
CA ASP A 189 -4.28 -14.07 27.49
C ASP A 189 -2.86 -13.93 26.92
N ASP A 190 -1.90 -13.65 27.82
CA ASP A 190 -0.48 -13.71 27.50
C ASP A 190 -0.14 -15.15 27.03
N PRO A 191 0.40 -15.35 25.82
CA PRO A 191 0.97 -16.65 25.49
C PRO A 191 2.16 -16.92 26.43
N PRO A 192 2.33 -18.16 26.92
CA PRO A 192 3.40 -18.48 27.86
C PRO A 192 4.76 -18.20 27.19
N PRO A 193 5.77 -17.77 27.98
CA PRO A 193 7.05 -17.35 27.43
C PRO A 193 7.70 -18.49 26.66
N VAL A 194 7.94 -18.26 25.36
CA VAL A 194 8.71 -19.15 24.51
C VAL A 194 10.14 -19.22 25.08
N ARG A 195 10.52 -20.38 25.62
CA ARG A 195 11.89 -20.64 26.06
C ARG A 195 12.82 -20.55 24.85
N ARG A 196 13.56 -19.44 24.74
CA ARG A 196 14.67 -19.33 23.78
C ARG A 196 15.76 -20.34 24.18
N PRO A 197 16.29 -21.17 23.27
CA PRO A 197 17.48 -21.95 23.56
C PRO A 197 18.66 -20.99 23.80
N ALA A 198 19.48 -21.30 24.80
CA ALA A 198 20.62 -20.50 25.20
C ALA A 198 21.54 -20.20 24.01
N ARG A 199 21.76 -18.91 23.73
CA ARG A 199 22.77 -18.46 22.77
C ARG A 199 24.15 -18.87 23.27
N ARG A 200 24.84 -19.75 22.54
CA ARG A 200 26.30 -19.85 22.61
C ARG A 200 26.86 -18.55 22.02
N PHE A 201 27.73 -17.92 22.80
CA PHE A 201 28.54 -16.77 22.42
C PHE A 201 29.29 -17.04 21.11
N PHE A 202 29.19 -16.11 20.18
CA PHE A 202 30.30 -15.76 19.30
C PHE A 202 30.32 -14.23 19.20
N GLU A 203 31.31 -13.63 19.85
CA GLU A 203 31.72 -12.25 19.66
C GLU A 203 32.34 -12.09 18.27
N GLY A 204 32.07 -10.98 17.60
CA GLY A 204 32.88 -10.59 16.44
C GLY A 204 32.14 -9.71 15.43
N PHE A 205 32.61 -8.46 15.36
CA PHE A 205 32.46 -7.47 14.28
C PHE A 205 31.29 -6.46 14.33
N THR A 206 31.75 -5.25 14.63
CA THR A 206 31.16 -3.92 14.60
C THR A 206 30.91 -3.38 13.19
N GLU A 207 29.88 -2.54 13.10
CA GLU A 207 29.67 -1.40 12.18
C GLU A 207 29.54 -1.65 10.66
N ALA A 208 28.34 -1.39 10.12
CA ALA A 208 28.13 -0.48 8.99
C ALA A 208 26.63 -0.16 8.82
N GLY A 209 26.30 1.14 8.76
CA GLY A 209 24.96 1.68 8.54
C GLY A 209 24.46 1.62 7.09
N PRO A 210 23.28 2.22 6.80
CA PRO A 210 22.46 1.87 5.65
C PRO A 210 22.80 2.69 4.40
N HIS A 211 23.13 2.00 3.31
CA HIS A 211 23.14 2.56 1.96
C HIS A 211 22.77 1.45 0.97
N PHE A 212 21.48 1.25 0.67
CA PHE A 212 21.10 0.44 -0.50
C PHE A 212 19.71 0.82 -1.03
N ALA A 213 19.60 2.05 -1.54
CA ALA A 213 18.51 2.48 -2.41
C ALA A 213 19.06 3.32 -3.57
N HIS A 214 20.04 2.78 -4.32
CA HIS A 214 20.42 3.35 -5.62
C HIS A 214 21.36 2.44 -6.44
N ARG A 215 20.97 1.20 -6.77
CA ARG A 215 21.74 0.43 -7.78
C ARG A 215 20.97 -0.72 -8.44
N MET A 216 19.94 -0.43 -9.24
CA MET A 216 19.52 -1.30 -10.36
C MET A 216 18.80 -0.52 -11.49
N ARG A 217 19.48 0.50 -12.02
CA ARG A 217 19.31 0.95 -13.42
C ARG A 217 20.71 1.12 -13.99
N GLN A 218 21.23 0.08 -14.66
CA GLN A 218 22.35 0.07 -15.60
C GLN A 218 22.96 -1.34 -15.65
N ARG A 219 22.27 -2.26 -16.34
CA ARG A 219 22.88 -3.39 -17.07
C ARG A 219 21.92 -3.78 -18.18
N GLY A 220 22.12 -3.20 -19.35
CA GLY A 220 21.33 -3.48 -20.55
C GLY A 220 21.86 -2.71 -21.75
N ASP A 221 23.18 -2.61 -21.89
CA ASP A 221 23.81 -2.19 -23.13
C ASP A 221 25.14 -2.95 -23.29
N ALA A 222 25.07 -4.02 -24.06
CA ALA A 222 26.21 -4.67 -24.70
C ALA A 222 25.72 -5.14 -26.06
N GLY A 223 26.24 -4.46 -27.08
CA GLY A 223 25.77 -4.50 -28.46
C GLY A 223 25.90 -5.85 -29.17
N CYS A 224 25.16 -5.95 -30.26
CA CYS A 224 25.54 -6.76 -31.39
C CYS A 224 25.50 -5.86 -32.64
N SER A 225 26.68 -5.53 -33.14
CA SER A 225 26.93 -4.74 -34.33
C SER A 225 26.72 -5.57 -35.60
N ASP A 226 26.06 -4.94 -36.57
CA ASP A 226 26.10 -5.07 -38.03
C ASP A 226 26.84 -6.27 -38.67
N ALA A 227 26.11 -6.95 -39.55
CA ALA A 227 26.67 -7.53 -40.77
C ALA A 227 25.75 -7.21 -41.95
N SER A 228 26.16 -6.22 -42.74
CA SER A 228 25.68 -6.00 -44.11
C SER A 228 26.84 -6.25 -45.08
N GLY A 229 26.58 -7.01 -46.16
CA GLY A 229 27.40 -6.96 -47.37
C GLY A 229 27.70 -8.32 -48.02
N ALA A 230 26.83 -8.73 -48.94
CA ALA A 230 27.12 -8.99 -50.37
C ALA A 230 25.97 -9.78 -51.00
#